data_AF-A0A3R8PXQ5-F1
#
_entry.id   AF-A0A3R8PXQ5-F1
#
_cell.length_a   1.000
_cell.length_b   1.000
_cell.length_c   1.000
_cell.angle_alpha   90.00
_cell.angle_beta   90.00
_cell.angle_gamma   90.00
#
_symmetry.space_group_name_H-M   'P 1'
#
loop_
_entity.id
_entity.type
_entity.pdbx_description
1 polymer ?
#
loop_
_entity_poly.entity_id
_entity_poly.type
_entity_poly.pdbx_seq_one_letter_code
_entity_poly.pdbx_strand_id
1 'polypeptide(L)'
;MKLYIVKGIEIDRKESNDTNKRVDSFIGYYSNLKELYSQFQRKSIKSYSSVASKINDSNFYVTYDSKFLVDGKMMKFQQIRIQRVQVNQTYNQMKYVNISPFIAQQFSDFKF
;
A
#
# COMPACT_ATOMS: atom_id res chain seq x y z
N MET A 1 15.95 9.35 -4.42
CA MET A 1 14.62 9.53 -5.07
C MET A 1 13.53 9.04 -4.13
N LYS A 2 12.37 9.72 -4.05
CA LYS A 2 11.22 9.32 -3.22
C LYS A 2 10.23 8.55 -4.11
N LEU A 3 9.72 7.43 -3.62
CA LEU A 3 8.70 6.63 -4.30
C LEU A 3 7.51 6.48 -3.33
N TYR A 4 6.30 6.60 -3.87
CA TYR A 4 5.06 6.41 -3.16
C TYR A 4 4.40 5.14 -3.70
N ILE A 5 4.25 4.16 -2.81
CA ILE A 5 3.54 2.92 -3.09
C ILE A 5 2.11 3.11 -2.57
N VAL A 6 1.12 3.00 -3.45
CA VAL A 6 -0.29 2.97 -3.06
C VAL A 6 -0.79 1.54 -3.16
N LYS A 7 -1.51 1.08 -2.13
CA LYS A 7 -2.18 -0.21 -2.12
C LYS A 7 -3.64 -0.01 -1.74
N GLY A 8 -4.57 -0.46 -2.58
CA GLY A 8 -5.99 -0.47 -2.25
C GLY A 8 -6.51 -1.89 -2.13
N ILE A 9 -7.45 -2.09 -1.21
CA ILE A 9 -8.16 -3.35 -1.01
C ILE A 9 -9.64 -3.10 -1.22
N GLU A 10 -10.22 -3.83 -2.17
CA GLU A 10 -11.64 -3.92 -2.43
C GLU A 10 -12.14 -5.29 -1.95
N ILE A 11 -13.12 -5.30 -1.05
CA ILE A 11 -13.83 -6.50 -0.63
C ILE A 11 -15.20 -6.45 -1.29
N ASP A 12 -15.49 -7.42 -2.14
CA ASP A 12 -16.78 -7.49 -2.82
C ASP A 12 -17.90 -7.59 -1.76
N ARG A 13 -18.86 -6.66 -1.85
CA ARG A 13 -20.00 -6.58 -0.92
C ARG A 13 -21.23 -7.28 -1.47
N LYS A 14 -21.18 -7.86 -2.68
CA LYS A 14 -22.33 -8.59 -3.22
C LYS A 14 -22.79 -9.65 -2.24
N GLU A 15 -24.10 -9.64 -1.95
CA GLU A 15 -24.81 -10.71 -1.25
C GLU A 15 -24.63 -12.01 -2.05
N SER A 16 -23.55 -12.72 -1.77
CA SER A 16 -23.47 -14.13 -2.08
C SER A 16 -23.60 -14.84 -0.74
N ASN A 17 -24.55 -15.77 -0.64
CA ASN A 17 -24.64 -16.75 0.45
C ASN A 17 -23.46 -17.75 0.38
N ASP A 18 -22.33 -17.32 -0.16
CA ASP A 18 -21.17 -18.11 -0.50
C ASP A 18 -20.04 -17.71 0.45
N THR A 19 -19.34 -18.68 1.02
CA THR A 19 -18.25 -18.45 1.98
C THR A 19 -17.01 -17.80 1.34
N ASN A 20 -17.02 -17.64 0.01
CA ASN A 20 -15.93 -17.08 -0.77
C ASN A 20 -16.14 -15.58 -1.03
N LYS A 21 -15.68 -14.73 -0.12
CA LYS A 21 -15.55 -13.28 -0.39
C LYS A 21 -14.34 -13.03 -1.29
N ARG A 22 -14.58 -12.45 -2.47
CA ARG A 22 -13.51 -12.00 -3.37
C ARG A 22 -12.84 -10.75 -2.81
N VAL A 23 -11.52 -10.80 -2.67
CA VAL A 23 -10.67 -9.66 -2.30
C VAL A 23 -9.93 -9.24 -3.56
N ASP A 24 -10.33 -8.11 -4.13
CA ASP A 24 -9.59 -7.48 -5.21
C ASP A 24 -8.60 -6.46 -4.61
N SER A 25 -7.42 -6.35 -5.19
CA SER A 25 -6.41 -5.42 -4.70
C SER A 25 -5.67 -4.77 -5.86
N PHE A 26 -5.20 -3.54 -5.64
CA PHE A 26 -4.33 -2.85 -6.60
C PHE A 26 -3.06 -2.35 -5.92
N ILE A 27 -1.98 -2.28 -6.69
CA ILE A 27 -0.73 -1.66 -6.29
C ILE A 27 -0.31 -0.67 -7.36
N GLY A 28 -0.09 0.58 -6.97
CA GLY A 28 0.37 1.65 -7.85
C GLY A 28 1.65 2.29 -7.33
N TYR A 29 2.42 2.88 -8.26
CA TYR A 29 3.73 3.45 -7.98
C TYR A 29 3.80 4.88 -8.53
N TYR A 30 4.13 5.83 -7.66
CA TYR A 30 4.19 7.25 -8.02
C TYR A 30 5.48 7.87 -7.51
N SER A 31 6.13 8.71 -8.32
CA SER A 31 7.28 9.52 -7.88
C SER A 31 6.82 10.81 -7.19
N ASN A 32 5.57 11.23 -7.42
CA ASN A 32 5.02 12.50 -6.98
C ASN A 32 3.71 12.31 -6.18
N LEU A 33 3.68 12.82 -4.94
CA LEU A 33 2.49 12.72 -4.07
C LEU A 33 1.30 13.53 -4.60
N LYS A 34 1.53 14.67 -5.26
CA LYS A 34 0.48 15.51 -5.83
C LYS A 34 -0.22 14.80 -6.99
N GLU A 35 0.56 14.11 -7.83
CA GLU A 35 0.05 13.27 -8.90
C GLU A 35 -0.79 12.12 -8.33
N LEU A 36 -0.26 11.37 -7.37
CA LEU A 36 -1.00 10.32 -6.66
C LEU A 36 -2.31 10.87 -6.07
N TYR A 37 -2.24 12.03 -5.39
CA TYR A 37 -3.42 12.65 -4.77
C TYR A 37 -4.49 13.02 -5.80
N SER A 38 -4.10 13.42 -7.01
CA SER A 38 -5.06 13.75 -8.07
C SER A 38 -5.88 12.57 -8.59
N GLN A 39 -5.45 11.34 -8.31
CA GLN A 39 -6.19 10.11 -8.64
C GLN A 39 -7.37 9.84 -7.70
N PHE A 40 -7.44 10.51 -6.54
CA PHE A 40 -8.56 10.38 -5.62
C PHE A 40 -9.76 11.21 -6.07
N GLN A 41 -10.96 10.66 -5.90
CA GLN A 41 -12.17 11.47 -6.03
C GLN A 41 -12.19 12.57 -4.95
N ARG A 42 -12.55 13.80 -5.34
CA ARG A 42 -12.75 14.92 -4.40
C ARG A 42 -13.66 14.49 -3.24
N LYS A 43 -13.30 14.91 -2.02
CA LYS A 43 -13.99 14.60 -0.74
C LYS A 43 -13.94 13.13 -0.29
N SER A 44 -13.34 12.21 -1.05
CA SER A 44 -13.16 10.81 -0.62
C SER A 44 -11.88 10.58 0.20
N ILE A 45 -11.05 11.62 0.34
CA ILE A 45 -9.80 11.65 1.09
C ILE A 45 -9.68 13.00 1.81
N LYS A 46 -8.89 13.05 2.90
CA LYS A 46 -8.51 14.31 3.57
C LYS A 46 -7.74 15.23 2.62
N SER A 47 -7.61 16.50 2.98
CA SER A 47 -6.87 17.47 2.18
C SER A 47 -5.42 17.03 1.94
N TYR A 48 -4.87 17.45 0.79
CA TYR A 48 -3.49 17.17 0.42
C TYR A 48 -2.49 17.54 1.53
N SER A 49 -2.66 18.71 2.16
CA SER A 49 -1.76 19.16 3.24
C SER A 49 -1.79 18.22 4.45
N SER A 50 -2.96 17.73 4.85
CA SER A 50 -3.09 16.75 5.93
C SER A 50 -2.46 15.40 5.57
N VAL A 51 -2.64 14.93 4.33
CA VAL A 51 -2.03 13.68 3.85
C VAL A 51 -0.51 13.83 3.81
N ALA A 52 0.00 14.92 3.24
CA ALA A 52 1.42 15.19 3.14
C ALA A 52 2.09 15.30 4.51
N SER A 53 1.45 16.01 5.46
CA SER A 53 1.92 16.11 6.84
C SER A 53 2.04 14.73 7.48
N LYS A 54 0.98 13.91 7.41
CA LYS A 54 1.01 12.56 8.01
C LYS A 54 2.07 11.64 7.40
N ILE A 55 2.25 11.69 6.08
CA ILE A 55 3.29 10.92 5.39
C ILE A 55 4.69 11.41 5.77
N ASN A 56 4.87 12.71 6.00
CA ASN A 56 6.16 13.25 6.44
C ASN A 56 6.54 12.72 7.82
N ASP A 57 5.58 12.65 8.74
CA ASP A 57 5.80 12.21 10.12
C ASP A 57 6.00 10.70 10.24
N SER A 58 5.20 9.91 9.52
CA SER A 58 5.10 8.46 9.74
C SER A 58 5.49 7.60 8.55
N ASN A 59 5.89 8.21 7.42
CA ASN A 59 6.14 7.55 6.13
C ASN A 59 4.93 6.83 5.52
N PHE A 60 3.74 6.90 6.11
CA PHE A 60 2.53 6.34 5.50
C PHE A 60 1.27 7.15 5.83
N TYR A 61 0.22 6.89 5.06
CA TYR A 61 -1.13 7.38 5.31
C TYR A 61 -2.12 6.28 4.95
N VAL A 62 -3.16 6.13 5.77
CA VAL A 62 -4.25 5.19 5.51
C VAL A 62 -5.55 5.96 5.46
N THR A 63 -6.39 5.60 4.49
CA THR A 63 -7.74 6.11 4.34
C THR A 63 -8.70 4.97 4.05
N TYR A 64 -9.98 5.19 4.35
CA TYR A 64 -11.03 4.18 4.32
C TYR A 64 -12.22 4.68 3.51
N ASP A 65 -12.94 3.74 2.88
CA ASP A 65 -14.10 4.03 2.02
C ASP A 65 -13.82 5.08 0.92
N SER A 66 -12.57 5.16 0.48
CA SER A 66 -12.09 6.14 -0.50
C SER A 66 -12.26 5.64 -1.93
N LYS A 67 -12.38 6.58 -2.86
CA LYS A 67 -12.47 6.29 -4.30
C LYS A 67 -11.20 6.73 -5.02
N PHE A 68 -10.66 5.84 -5.83
CA PHE A 68 -9.38 6.01 -6.50
C PHE A 68 -9.46 5.54 -7.96
N LEU A 69 -8.79 6.27 -8.85
CA LEU A 69 -8.73 5.96 -10.27
C LEU A 69 -7.69 4.85 -10.52
N VAL A 70 -8.13 3.70 -11.04
CA VAL A 70 -7.28 2.58 -11.45
C VAL A 70 -7.64 2.24 -12.89
N ASP A 71 -6.65 2.23 -13.79
CA ASP A 71 -6.81 1.91 -15.22
C ASP A 71 -7.99 2.66 -15.90
N GLY A 72 -8.14 3.94 -15.58
CA GLY A 72 -9.19 4.81 -16.10
C GLY A 72 -10.58 4.58 -15.48
N LYS A 73 -10.72 3.67 -14.52
CA LYS A 73 -11.97 3.38 -13.82
C LYS A 73 -11.90 3.86 -12.37
N MET A 74 -12.92 4.60 -11.93
CA MET A 74 -13.03 5.05 -10.55
C MET A 74 -13.57 3.91 -9.70
N MET A 75 -12.75 3.37 -8.80
CA MET A 75 -13.09 2.23 -7.95
C MET A 75 -13.19 2.66 -6.49
N LYS A 76 -14.07 2.01 -5.70
CA LYS A 76 -14.20 2.27 -4.27
C LYS A 76 -13.42 1.20 -3.51
N PHE A 77 -12.53 1.63 -2.61
CA PHE A 77 -11.73 0.75 -1.79
C PHE A 77 -12.13 0.92 -0.32
N GLN A 78 -12.24 -0.19 0.42
CA GLN A 78 -12.49 -0.14 1.86
C GLN A 78 -11.26 0.41 2.59
N GLN A 79 -10.06 0.14 2.06
CA GLN A 79 -8.83 0.69 2.60
C GLN A 79 -7.86 1.03 1.47
N ILE A 80 -7.25 2.22 1.55
CA ILE A 80 -6.10 2.60 0.73
C ILE A 80 -4.96 3.02 1.65
N ARG A 81 -3.79 2.42 1.44
CA ARG A 81 -2.54 2.76 2.12
C ARG A 81 -1.58 3.40 1.12
N ILE A 82 -1.11 4.61 1.44
CA ILE A 82 -0.04 5.30 0.75
C ILE A 82 1.21 5.18 1.61
N GLN A 83 2.30 4.68 1.06
CA GLN A 83 3.57 4.54 1.76
C GLN A 83 4.68 5.26 1.00
N ARG A 84 5.39 6.16 1.67
CA ARG A 84 6.60 6.80 1.18
C ARG A 84 7.79 5.89 1.49
N VAL A 85 8.51 5.50 0.46
CA VAL A 85 9.75 4.74 0.55
C VAL A 85 10.90 5.54 -0.07
N GLN A 86 12.07 5.45 0.54
CA GLN A 86 13.29 5.94 -0.10
C GLN A 86 13.78 4.87 -1.07
N VAL A 87 13.92 5.20 -2.35
CA VAL A 87 14.34 4.23 -3.39
C VAL A 87 15.67 3.56 -3.03
N ASN A 88 16.57 4.28 -2.35
CA ASN A 88 17.86 3.75 -1.91
C ASN A 88 17.72 2.68 -0.82
N GLN A 89 16.68 2.74 0.03
CA GLN A 89 16.39 1.71 1.04
C GLN A 89 15.80 0.44 0.39
N THR A 90 14.97 0.59 -0.66
CA THR A 90 14.40 -0.55 -1.40
C THR A 90 15.45 -1.27 -2.26
N TYR A 91 16.39 -0.54 -2.87
CA TYR A 91 17.52 -1.15 -3.59
C TYR A 91 18.45 -1.95 -2.65
N ASN A 92 18.67 -1.47 -1.42
CA ASN A 92 19.44 -2.21 -0.42
C ASN A 92 18.71 -3.49 0.04
N GLN A 93 17.37 -3.49 0.06
CA GLN A 93 16.57 -4.68 0.37
C GLN A 93 16.54 -5.71 -0.77
N MET A 94 16.59 -5.29 -2.04
CA MET A 94 16.72 -6.22 -3.17
C MET A 94 18.12 -6.84 -3.29
N LYS A 95 19.19 -6.12 -2.88
CA LYS A 95 20.56 -6.64 -2.94
C LYS A 95 20.94 -7.57 -1.78
N TYR A 96 20.24 -7.49 -0.65
CA TYR A 96 20.52 -8.31 0.52
C TYR A 96 19.23 -8.91 1.06
N VAL A 97 18.83 -10.06 0.52
CA VAL A 97 18.01 -10.99 1.27
C VAL A 97 18.91 -11.53 2.39
N ASN A 98 18.83 -10.92 3.56
CA ASN A 98 19.46 -11.48 4.75
C ASN A 98 18.68 -12.73 5.14
N ILE A 99 19.09 -13.87 4.60
CA ILE A 99 18.56 -15.20 4.91
C ILE A 99 19.10 -15.75 6.23
N SER A 100 20.03 -15.06 6.90
CA SER A 100 20.59 -15.51 8.19
C SER A 100 19.52 -15.79 9.26
N PRO A 101 18.41 -15.04 9.38
CA PRO A 101 17.34 -15.39 10.30
C PRO A 101 16.62 -16.70 9.93
N PHE A 102 16.41 -16.95 8.63
CA PHE A 102 15.80 -18.19 8.14
C PHE A 102 16.73 -19.40 8.30
N ILE A 103 18.03 -19.21 8.07
CA ILE A 103 19.07 -20.21 8.33
C ILE A 103 19.14 -20.49 9.83
N ALA A 104 19.22 -19.45 10.68
CA ALA A 104 19.26 -19.62 12.13
C ALA A 104 18.02 -20.35 12.68
N GLN A 105 16.84 -20.11 12.10
CA GLN A 105 15.61 -20.82 12.47
C GLN A 105 15.62 -22.29 12.02
N GLN A 106 16.12 -22.60 10.82
CA GLN A 106 16.29 -23.98 10.38
C GLN A 106 17.32 -24.73 11.24
N PHE A 107 18.41 -24.08 11.66
CA PHE A 107 19.42 -24.70 12.52
C PHE A 107 19.04 -24.73 14.00
N SER A 108 18.10 -23.90 14.47
CA SER A 108 17.55 -24.05 15.84
C SER A 108 16.69 -25.31 16.00
N ASP A 109 16.11 -25.79 14.89
CA ASP A 109 15.32 -27.01 14.85
C ASP A 109 16.19 -28.28 14.72
N PHE A 110 17.44 -28.13 14.26
CA PHE A 110 18.47 -29.18 14.34
C PHE A 110 19.27 -29.06 15.64
N LYS A 111 18.66 -29.48 16.76
CA LYS A 111 19.42 -29.82 17.96
C LYS A 111 20.26 -31.07 17.70
N PHE A 112 21.58 -30.94 17.68
CA PHE A 112 22.50 -31.99 18.11
C PHE A 112 22.77 -31.85 19.60
#